data_AF-A0A0C9YHQ8-F1
#
_entry.id   AF-A0A0C9YHQ8-F1
#
_cell.length_a   1.000
_cell.length_b   1.000
_cell.length_c   1.000
_cell.angle_alpha   90.00
_cell.angle_beta   90.00
_cell.angle_gamma   90.00
#
_symmetry.space_group_name_H-M   'P 1'
#
loop_
_entity.id
_entity.type
_entity.pdbx_description
1 polymer ?
#
loop_
_entity_poly.entity_id
_entity_poly.type
_entity_poly.pdbx_seq_one_letter_code
_entity_poly.pdbx_strand_id
1 'polypeptide(L)'
;MIHQPPGSVGGLELEMGPFQCNLVDSCFEEGQHEAAISMLEQLRSPNYKPSISHIRQLIFIALHSSRPSLDGPKDKSIFESPRKFAAKQQKESHAVGPGAAAAAIQLLESFVATNSPDALGRALPHYPSVKNIKSNDASETTDSTLAKQSLCIKEAKNCWDILVEGFTLGASQNCSSSKCKGKQRQEFFASESFSEDPLPQAQVVGKDSWPLLSWLVDLFERDESLLEQRGQPRHSPLLVEQLPPPRGESATRWDTTAPLDVVFYCLEQSDLRRQRIGYRLMTLMINLTSTIYLDLSMFAASVYGRLSTAGMGGYSLLSSNLLPSISVRRFTIAFCLRLVSDGTFTDAGQISTVRPKPQARLPPKARIAHNDEKSPLPRETGRTSVVQEIQSCASKYLLPNCSEVLRLLELELPGKMPPEVVLRMKFDLLTSYASLQAGLPESTTFEWRDVLQVGRLGKAIETAFGRGKEGEANLYLQILQNLLPTW
;
A
#
# COMPACT_ATOMS: atom_id res chain seq x y z
N MET A 1 -22.46 34.73 8.36
CA MET A 1 -22.11 34.28 6.99
C MET A 1 -20.76 33.59 7.09
N ILE A 2 -20.77 32.25 7.09
CA ILE A 2 -19.56 31.44 7.09
C ILE A 2 -19.14 31.31 5.63
N HIS A 3 -17.98 31.85 5.26
CA HIS A 3 -17.40 31.62 3.95
C HIS A 3 -17.07 30.13 3.82
N GLN A 4 -17.90 29.39 3.10
CA GLN A 4 -17.48 28.11 2.53
C GLN A 4 -16.34 28.39 1.55
N PRO A 5 -15.19 27.70 1.68
CA PRO A 5 -14.18 27.75 0.63
C PRO A 5 -14.78 27.14 -0.66
N PRO A 6 -14.35 27.58 -1.85
CA PRO A 6 -14.77 26.99 -3.11
C PRO A 6 -14.11 25.61 -3.28
N GLY A 7 -14.57 24.63 -2.51
CA GLY A 7 -14.29 23.23 -2.72
C GLY A 7 -15.30 22.68 -3.71
N SER A 8 -14.84 22.37 -4.92
CA SER A 8 -15.61 21.67 -5.95
C SER A 8 -16.14 20.34 -5.39
N VAL A 9 -17.38 20.36 -4.89
CA VAL A 9 -18.15 19.16 -4.62
C VAL A 9 -18.76 18.72 -5.95
N GLY A 10 -18.06 17.83 -6.66
CA GLY A 10 -18.66 17.00 -7.71
C GLY A 10 -18.72 17.58 -9.12
N GLY A 11 -17.83 18.50 -9.50
CA GLY A 11 -17.56 18.73 -10.92
C GLY A 11 -16.93 17.47 -11.53
N LEU A 12 -17.55 16.91 -12.58
CA LEU A 12 -16.91 15.86 -13.37
C LEU A 12 -15.69 16.46 -14.06
N GLU A 13 -14.49 16.11 -13.62
CA GLU A 13 -13.26 16.50 -14.32
C GLU A 13 -13.32 15.99 -15.77
N LEU A 14 -13.14 16.88 -16.73
CA LEU A 14 -13.13 16.57 -18.15
C LEU A 14 -11.76 16.04 -18.57
N GLU A 15 -11.69 15.15 -19.55
CA GLU A 15 -10.37 14.75 -20.09
C GLU A 15 -9.68 15.95 -20.74
N MET A 16 -8.36 16.05 -20.54
CA MET A 16 -7.55 17.06 -21.22
C MET A 16 -7.72 16.96 -22.74
N GLY A 17 -7.88 18.11 -23.39
CA GLY A 17 -8.16 18.16 -24.84
C GLY A 17 -6.96 17.71 -25.68
N PRO A 18 -7.18 17.15 -26.88
CA PRO A 18 -6.10 16.64 -27.73
C PRO A 18 -5.07 17.71 -28.11
N PHE A 19 -5.49 18.97 -28.28
CA PHE A 19 -4.56 20.07 -28.56
C PHE A 19 -3.60 20.33 -27.39
N GLN A 20 -4.11 20.32 -26.15
CA GLN A 20 -3.31 20.46 -24.94
C GLN A 20 -2.34 19.29 -24.80
N CYS A 21 -2.82 18.07 -25.10
CA CYS A 21 -1.97 16.89 -25.10
C CYS A 21 -0.81 17.01 -26.10
N ASN A 22 -1.11 17.35 -27.35
CA ASN A 22 -0.12 17.48 -28.42
C ASN A 22 0.95 18.53 -28.12
N LEU A 23 0.59 19.62 -27.44
CA LEU A 23 1.54 20.67 -27.06
C LEU A 23 2.61 20.11 -26.11
N VAL A 24 2.19 19.35 -25.12
CA VAL A 24 3.08 18.68 -24.15
C VAL A 24 3.87 17.56 -24.82
N ASP A 25 3.20 16.74 -25.64
CA ASP A 25 3.83 15.63 -26.36
C ASP A 25 4.95 16.13 -27.27
N SER A 26 4.78 17.26 -27.96
CA SER A 26 5.82 17.87 -28.81
C SER A 26 7.09 18.20 -28.00
N CYS A 27 6.94 18.77 -26.80
CA CYS A 27 8.09 19.03 -25.93
C CYS A 27 8.78 17.74 -25.45
N PHE A 28 8.02 16.69 -25.13
CA PHE A 28 8.59 15.39 -24.78
C PHE A 28 9.28 14.69 -25.97
N GLU A 29 8.76 14.83 -27.19
CA GLU A 29 9.38 14.31 -28.42
C GLU A 29 10.71 15.00 -28.72
N GLU A 30 10.81 16.29 -28.46
CA GLU A 30 12.05 17.08 -28.61
C GLU A 30 13.07 16.83 -27.48
N GLY A 31 12.73 16.01 -26.47
CA GLY A 31 13.59 15.77 -25.29
C GLY A 31 13.64 16.93 -24.29
N GLN A 32 12.79 17.95 -24.45
CA GLN A 32 12.70 19.11 -23.57
C GLN A 32 11.83 18.80 -22.34
N HIS A 33 12.28 17.84 -21.52
CA HIS A 33 11.50 17.33 -20.38
C HIS A 33 11.02 18.43 -19.42
N GLU A 34 11.90 19.38 -19.06
CA GLU A 34 11.54 20.48 -18.14
C GLU A 34 10.51 21.44 -18.74
N ALA A 35 10.60 21.74 -20.05
CA ALA A 35 9.62 22.56 -20.73
C ALA A 35 8.25 21.87 -20.79
N ALA A 36 8.23 20.56 -21.09
CA ALA A 36 7.01 19.75 -21.08
C ALA A 36 6.35 19.73 -19.69
N ILE A 37 7.14 19.56 -18.63
CA ILE A 37 6.66 19.61 -17.23
C ILE A 37 6.12 21.00 -16.88
N SER A 38 6.84 22.07 -17.22
CA SER A 38 6.39 23.44 -16.97
C SER A 38 5.08 23.74 -17.71
N MET A 39 4.91 23.20 -18.91
CA MET A 39 3.68 23.35 -19.69
C MET A 39 2.52 22.57 -19.08
N LEU A 40 2.74 21.35 -18.62
CA LEU A 40 1.74 20.59 -17.86
C LEU A 40 1.32 21.33 -16.58
N GLU A 41 2.25 21.95 -15.87
CA GLU A 41 1.94 22.77 -14.69
C GLU A 41 1.07 23.98 -15.05
N GLN A 42 1.30 24.63 -16.19
CA GLN A 42 0.45 25.73 -16.68
C GLN A 42 -0.95 25.25 -17.11
N LEU A 43 -1.06 24.03 -17.61
CA LEU A 43 -2.33 23.41 -18.02
C LEU A 43 -3.10 22.77 -16.85
N ARG A 44 -2.45 22.59 -15.70
CA ARG A 44 -3.05 21.99 -14.49
C ARG A 44 -4.29 22.76 -14.07
N SER A 45 -5.39 22.04 -13.91
CA SER A 45 -6.69 22.61 -13.56
C SER A 45 -7.52 21.59 -12.79
N PRO A 46 -8.30 22.02 -11.76
CA PRO A 46 -9.20 21.12 -11.05
C PRO A 46 -10.40 20.67 -11.91
N ASN A 47 -10.59 21.24 -13.09
CA ASN A 47 -11.68 20.90 -14.01
C ASN A 47 -11.27 19.92 -15.11
N TYR A 48 -9.96 19.67 -15.27
CA TYR A 48 -9.43 18.81 -16.33
C TYR A 48 -8.52 17.74 -15.76
N LYS A 49 -8.76 16.48 -16.15
CA LYS A 49 -7.90 15.34 -15.82
C LYS A 49 -6.65 15.40 -16.68
N PRO A 50 -5.45 15.29 -16.09
CA PRO A 50 -4.24 15.11 -16.88
C PRO A 50 -4.30 13.79 -17.66
N SER A 51 -3.65 13.75 -18.82
CA SER A 51 -3.55 12.54 -19.64
C SER A 51 -2.85 11.42 -18.87
N ILE A 52 -3.36 10.19 -18.99
CA ILE A 52 -2.79 8.99 -18.35
C ILE A 52 -1.33 8.81 -18.79
N SER A 53 -1.04 9.02 -20.08
CA SER A 53 0.32 8.92 -20.63
C SER A 53 1.26 9.94 -19.99
N HIS A 54 0.80 11.18 -19.75
CA HIS A 54 1.61 12.23 -19.14
C HIS A 54 1.92 11.93 -17.67
N ILE A 55 0.93 11.51 -16.88
CA ILE A 55 1.21 11.09 -15.50
C ILE A 55 2.19 9.92 -15.46
N ARG A 56 2.04 8.94 -16.36
CA ARG A 56 2.98 7.81 -16.48
C ARG A 56 4.40 8.26 -16.85
N GLN A 57 4.54 9.19 -17.79
CA GLN A 57 5.84 9.78 -18.14
C GLN A 57 6.46 10.57 -16.98
N LEU A 58 5.67 11.32 -16.20
CA LEU A 58 6.15 12.02 -15.00
C LEU A 58 6.65 11.03 -13.94
N ILE A 59 5.92 9.94 -13.69
CA ILE A 59 6.36 8.86 -12.80
C ILE A 59 7.68 8.26 -13.30
N PHE A 60 7.80 8.01 -14.61
CA PHE A 60 9.03 7.50 -15.20
C PHE A 60 10.20 8.47 -15.03
N ILE A 61 10.00 9.77 -15.29
CA ILE A 61 11.00 10.82 -15.10
C ILE A 61 11.44 10.91 -13.62
N ALA A 62 10.48 10.87 -12.69
CA ALA A 62 10.74 10.93 -11.25
C ALA A 62 11.66 9.80 -10.74
N LEU A 63 11.55 8.61 -11.33
CA LEU A 63 12.38 7.44 -11.00
C LEU A 63 13.86 7.56 -11.46
N HIS A 64 14.25 8.66 -12.12
CA HIS A 64 15.61 8.89 -12.64
C HIS A 64 16.42 9.95 -11.86
N SER A 65 16.04 10.23 -10.61
CA SER A 65 16.55 11.37 -9.82
C SER A 65 18.07 11.46 -9.61
N SER A 66 18.81 10.34 -9.51
CA SER A 66 20.25 10.38 -9.17
C SER A 66 21.18 9.79 -10.22
N ARG A 67 20.78 9.63 -11.48
CA ARG A 67 21.68 9.02 -12.47
C ARG A 67 22.89 9.95 -12.68
N PRO A 68 24.10 9.60 -12.19
CA PRO A 68 25.27 10.40 -12.52
C PRO A 68 25.45 10.29 -14.04
N SER A 69 25.80 11.39 -14.71
CA SER A 69 26.25 11.29 -16.09
C SER A 69 27.41 10.30 -16.10
N LEU A 70 27.20 9.11 -16.67
CA LEU A 70 28.22 8.05 -16.76
C LEU A 70 29.47 8.53 -17.52
N ASP A 71 29.41 9.71 -18.13
CA ASP A 71 30.55 10.51 -18.51
C ASP A 71 31.12 11.24 -17.29
N GLY A 72 31.84 10.50 -16.43
CA GLY A 72 33.07 11.09 -15.88
C GLY A 72 33.96 11.55 -17.03
N PRO A 73 34.95 12.44 -16.81
CA PRO A 73 35.84 12.93 -17.86
C PRO A 73 36.69 11.78 -18.42
N LYS A 74 36.10 10.94 -19.28
CA LYS A 74 36.81 10.01 -20.12
C LYS A 74 37.45 10.85 -21.19
N ASP A 75 38.77 10.86 -21.22
CA ASP A 75 39.60 11.51 -22.22
C ASP A 75 38.93 11.40 -23.58
N LYS A 76 38.46 12.55 -24.08
CA LYS A 76 37.83 12.66 -25.38
C LYS A 76 38.86 12.24 -26.42
N SER A 77 38.82 10.98 -26.85
CA SER A 77 39.57 10.51 -27.99
C SER A 77 39.20 11.40 -29.19
N ILE A 78 40.16 12.16 -29.68
CA ILE A 78 40.01 13.19 -30.73
C ILE A 78 39.62 12.55 -32.09
N PHE A 79 39.53 11.21 -32.17
CA PHE A 79 39.35 10.45 -33.40
C PHE A 79 37.98 9.76 -33.56
N GLU A 80 36.93 10.22 -32.87
CA GLU A 80 35.58 9.71 -33.14
C GLU A 80 34.97 10.30 -34.42
N SER A 81 34.48 9.41 -35.30
CA SER A 81 33.79 9.78 -36.54
C SER A 81 32.58 10.69 -36.27
N PRO A 82 32.32 11.75 -37.07
CA PRO A 82 31.21 12.68 -36.88
C PRO A 82 29.83 12.01 -36.75
N ARG A 83 29.63 10.85 -37.39
CA ARG A 83 28.38 10.07 -37.29
C ARG A 83 28.15 9.47 -35.90
N LYS A 84 29.22 9.09 -35.19
CA LYS A 84 29.13 8.58 -33.81
C LYS A 84 28.93 9.71 -32.82
N PHE A 85 29.50 10.89 -33.08
CA PHE A 85 29.31 12.08 -32.26
C PHE A 85 27.86 12.58 -32.29
N ALA A 86 27.24 12.66 -33.46
CA ALA A 86 25.83 13.05 -33.58
C ALA A 86 24.88 12.05 -32.89
N ALA A 87 25.12 10.74 -33.02
CA ALA A 87 24.34 9.72 -32.33
C ALA A 87 24.52 9.77 -30.80
N LYS A 88 25.72 10.11 -30.32
CA LYS A 88 25.98 10.31 -28.88
C LYS A 88 25.26 11.56 -28.35
N GLN A 89 25.34 12.68 -29.07
CA GLN A 89 24.63 13.90 -28.71
C GLN A 89 23.11 13.72 -28.68
N GLN A 90 22.52 13.00 -29.65
CA GLN A 90 21.08 12.69 -29.62
C GLN A 90 20.71 11.79 -28.44
N LYS A 91 21.57 10.85 -28.04
CA LYS A 91 21.33 10.00 -26.87
C LYS A 91 21.41 10.79 -25.56
N GLU A 92 22.33 11.75 -25.49
CA GLU A 92 22.49 12.65 -24.34
C GLU A 92 21.32 13.65 -24.23
N SER A 93 20.80 14.17 -25.35
CA SER A 93 19.67 15.12 -25.34
C SER A 93 18.35 14.50 -24.84
N HIS A 94 18.19 13.19 -24.92
CA HIS A 94 17.02 12.47 -24.39
C HIS A 94 17.24 11.86 -22.99
N ALA A 95 18.39 12.12 -22.35
CA ALA A 95 18.60 11.68 -20.98
C ALA A 95 17.73 12.50 -20.02
N VAL A 96 17.05 11.83 -19.10
CA VAL A 96 16.31 12.50 -18.02
C VAL A 96 17.32 13.12 -17.06
N GLY A 97 17.34 14.45 -16.99
CA GLY A 97 18.17 15.20 -16.07
C GLY A 97 17.59 15.24 -14.64
N PRO A 98 18.42 15.50 -13.62
CA PRO A 98 17.96 15.61 -12.23
C PRO A 98 16.99 16.78 -12.01
N GLY A 99 17.12 17.87 -12.79
CA GLY A 99 16.19 19.00 -12.77
C GLY A 99 14.77 18.58 -13.21
N ALA A 100 14.67 17.85 -14.32
CA ALA A 100 13.42 17.27 -14.79
C ALA A 100 12.81 16.28 -13.78
N ALA A 101 13.63 15.43 -13.13
CA ALA A 101 13.15 14.50 -12.11
C ALA A 101 12.55 15.23 -10.89
N ALA A 102 13.23 16.27 -10.40
CA ALA A 102 12.72 17.11 -9.31
C ALA A 102 11.44 17.86 -9.70
N ALA A 103 11.40 18.45 -10.90
CA ALA A 103 10.22 19.16 -11.40
C ALA A 103 9.03 18.21 -11.61
N ALA A 104 9.27 16.98 -12.05
CA ALA A 104 8.22 15.97 -12.21
C ALA A 104 7.60 15.58 -10.86
N ILE A 105 8.41 15.37 -9.82
CA ILE A 105 7.90 15.11 -8.46
C ILE A 105 7.08 16.30 -7.95
N GLN A 106 7.58 17.53 -8.10
CA GLN A 106 6.84 18.72 -7.67
C GLN A 106 5.49 18.85 -8.39
N LEU A 107 5.46 18.60 -9.70
CA LEU A 107 4.22 18.61 -10.47
C LEU A 107 3.27 17.48 -10.04
N LEU A 108 3.77 16.28 -9.77
CA LEU A 108 2.98 15.17 -9.25
C LEU A 108 2.34 15.51 -7.88
N GLU A 109 3.09 16.15 -6.98
CA GLU A 109 2.57 16.67 -5.70
C GLU A 109 1.50 17.76 -5.92
N SER A 110 1.74 18.70 -6.83
CA SER A 110 0.76 19.73 -7.21
C SER A 110 -0.53 19.14 -7.79
N PHE A 111 -0.42 18.05 -8.57
CA PHE A 111 -1.58 17.33 -9.09
C PHE A 111 -2.40 16.69 -7.97
N VAL A 112 -1.77 16.10 -6.94
CA VAL A 112 -2.50 15.56 -5.77
C VAL A 112 -3.36 16.65 -5.13
N ALA A 113 -2.83 17.87 -4.98
CA ALA A 113 -3.59 18.98 -4.40
C ALA A 113 -4.79 19.43 -5.28
N THR A 114 -4.70 19.23 -6.59
CA THR A 114 -5.60 19.89 -7.56
C THR A 114 -6.65 18.97 -8.16
N ASN A 115 -6.25 17.73 -8.45
CA ASN A 115 -7.05 16.76 -9.18
C ASN A 115 -7.55 15.65 -8.27
N SER A 116 -8.55 14.92 -8.76
CA SER A 116 -9.06 13.75 -8.05
C SER A 116 -8.01 12.62 -8.02
N PRO A 117 -7.92 11.85 -6.92
CA PRO A 117 -7.04 10.70 -6.85
C PRO A 117 -7.32 9.67 -7.96
N ASP A 118 -8.59 9.45 -8.31
CA ASP A 118 -9.00 8.60 -9.43
C ASP A 118 -8.33 9.03 -10.74
N ALA A 119 -8.33 10.31 -11.08
CA ALA A 119 -7.74 10.81 -12.32
C ALA A 119 -6.24 10.48 -12.43
N LEU A 120 -5.50 10.58 -11.31
CA LEU A 120 -4.06 10.30 -11.23
C LEU A 120 -3.78 8.80 -11.14
N GLY A 121 -4.59 8.07 -10.37
CA GLY A 121 -4.46 6.64 -10.11
C GLY A 121 -4.58 5.77 -11.37
N ARG A 122 -5.30 6.23 -12.39
CA ARG A 122 -5.41 5.54 -13.71
C ARG A 122 -4.06 5.31 -14.40
N ALA A 123 -3.03 6.09 -14.07
CA ALA A 123 -1.69 5.92 -14.61
C ALA A 123 -0.82 4.94 -13.81
N LEU A 124 -1.26 4.53 -12.63
CA LEU A 124 -0.56 3.55 -11.83
C LEU A 124 -0.76 2.14 -12.39
N PRO A 125 0.26 1.26 -12.27
CA PRO A 125 0.05 -0.16 -12.45
C PRO A 125 -0.96 -0.66 -11.42
N HIS A 126 -1.82 -1.60 -11.82
CA HIS A 126 -2.77 -2.24 -10.93
C HIS A 126 -3.05 -3.66 -11.42
N TYR A 127 -3.55 -4.51 -10.53
CA TYR A 127 -3.93 -5.86 -10.93
C TYR A 127 -5.09 -5.80 -11.96
N PRO A 128 -5.06 -6.65 -13.01
CA PRO A 128 -6.13 -6.66 -14.00
C PRO A 128 -7.45 -7.07 -13.35
N SER A 129 -8.45 -6.21 -13.44
CA SER A 129 -9.82 -6.53 -13.03
C SER A 129 -10.50 -7.33 -14.13
N VAL A 130 -11.21 -8.42 -13.77
CA VAL A 130 -11.99 -9.25 -14.71
C VAL A 130 -12.98 -8.39 -15.51
N LYS A 131 -13.44 -7.26 -14.95
CA LYS A 131 -14.36 -6.31 -15.60
C LYS A 131 -13.67 -5.40 -16.63
N ASN A 132 -12.36 -5.20 -16.54
CA ASN A 132 -11.61 -4.22 -17.35
C ASN A 132 -10.87 -4.82 -18.55
N ILE A 133 -11.04 -6.12 -18.85
CA ILE A 133 -10.38 -6.78 -20.00
C ILE A 133 -10.81 -6.16 -21.35
N LYS A 134 -11.87 -5.36 -21.37
CA LYS A 134 -12.42 -4.69 -22.58
C LYS A 134 -12.19 -3.18 -22.63
N SER A 135 -11.51 -2.55 -21.66
CA SER A 135 -11.20 -1.13 -21.79
C SER A 135 -10.21 -0.96 -22.94
N ASN A 136 -10.68 -0.21 -23.93
CA ASN A 136 -10.09 0.01 -25.24
C ASN A 136 -8.75 0.77 -25.11
N ASP A 137 -7.68 0.10 -24.71
CA ASP A 137 -6.28 0.61 -24.73
C ASP A 137 -5.74 0.73 -26.18
N ALA A 138 -6.65 0.60 -27.16
CA ALA A 138 -6.39 0.76 -28.56
C ALA A 138 -6.18 2.25 -28.88
N SER A 139 -4.91 2.61 -29.08
CA SER A 139 -4.42 3.85 -29.72
C SER A 139 -3.74 4.89 -28.82
N GLU A 140 -2.97 4.49 -27.81
CA GLU A 140 -1.79 5.30 -27.42
C GLU A 140 -0.65 5.05 -28.42
N THR A 141 -0.85 5.44 -29.70
CA THR A 141 0.24 5.53 -30.68
C THR A 141 1.00 6.83 -30.44
N THR A 142 1.73 6.88 -29.34
CA THR A 142 2.62 8.01 -29.05
C THR A 142 3.98 7.72 -29.65
N ASP A 143 4.50 8.63 -30.47
CA ASP A 143 5.78 8.43 -31.16
C ASP A 143 6.99 8.78 -30.30
N SER A 144 6.80 9.59 -29.26
CA SER A 144 7.82 9.93 -28.26
C SER A 144 8.57 8.70 -27.70
N THR A 145 9.90 8.81 -27.69
CA THR A 145 10.80 7.82 -27.07
C THR A 145 10.51 7.65 -25.59
N LEU A 146 10.25 8.76 -24.89
CA LEU A 146 9.90 8.76 -23.47
C LEU A 146 8.55 8.08 -23.22
N ALA A 147 7.54 8.33 -24.07
CA ALA A 147 6.25 7.64 -23.98
C ALA A 147 6.42 6.12 -24.10
N LYS A 148 7.25 5.67 -25.06
CA LYS A 148 7.56 4.25 -25.27
C LYS A 148 8.31 3.64 -24.08
N GLN A 149 9.24 4.37 -23.48
CA GLN A 149 9.97 3.93 -22.30
C GLN A 149 9.07 3.86 -21.06
N SER A 150 8.18 4.83 -20.85
CA SER A 150 7.29 4.88 -19.69
C SER A 150 6.26 3.77 -19.67
N LEU A 151 5.99 3.11 -20.81
CA LEU A 151 5.13 1.93 -20.89
C LEU A 151 5.61 0.77 -20.00
N CYS A 152 6.90 0.72 -19.63
CA CYS A 152 7.38 -0.28 -18.68
C CYS A 152 6.65 -0.21 -17.33
N ILE A 153 6.13 0.96 -16.94
CA ILE A 153 5.32 1.13 -15.73
C ILE A 153 4.02 0.31 -15.85
N LYS A 154 3.40 0.24 -17.03
CA LYS A 154 2.21 -0.61 -17.27
C LYS A 154 2.52 -2.10 -17.15
N GLU A 155 3.77 -2.52 -17.34
CA GLU A 155 4.19 -3.92 -17.22
C GLU A 155 4.33 -4.38 -15.76
N ALA A 156 4.44 -3.44 -14.81
CA ALA A 156 4.43 -3.73 -13.38
C ALA A 156 3.05 -4.21 -12.93
N LYS A 157 2.99 -5.12 -11.95
CA LYS A 157 1.71 -5.68 -11.48
C LYS A 157 0.99 -4.72 -10.54
N ASN A 158 1.76 -3.92 -9.82
CA ASN A 158 1.31 -2.99 -8.80
C ASN A 158 2.36 -1.87 -8.64
N CYS A 159 2.01 -0.82 -7.90
CA CYS A 159 2.87 0.34 -7.71
C CYS A 159 4.08 0.09 -6.80
N TRP A 160 4.12 -1.01 -6.05
CA TRP A 160 5.27 -1.37 -5.23
C TRP A 160 6.42 -1.90 -6.11
N ASP A 161 6.10 -2.61 -7.19
CA ASP A 161 7.10 -3.17 -8.11
C ASP A 161 7.95 -2.08 -8.80
N ILE A 162 7.37 -0.88 -9.04
CA ILE A 162 8.09 0.23 -9.68
C ILE A 162 9.04 0.97 -8.73
N LEU A 163 8.94 0.72 -7.42
CA LEU A 163 9.79 1.34 -6.40
C LEU A 163 11.11 0.60 -6.22
N VAL A 164 11.20 -0.66 -6.65
CA VAL A 164 12.36 -1.53 -6.47
C VAL A 164 13.59 -0.94 -7.15
N GLU A 165 14.75 -1.09 -6.51
CA GLU A 165 16.02 -0.62 -7.05
C GLU A 165 16.29 -1.22 -8.44
N GLY A 166 16.62 -0.36 -9.41
CA GLY A 166 16.95 -0.79 -10.77
C GLY A 166 15.76 -1.05 -11.70
N PHE A 167 14.52 -0.75 -11.28
CA PHE A 167 13.32 -0.93 -12.11
C PHE A 167 13.48 -0.33 -13.52
N THR A 168 13.91 0.94 -13.63
CA THR A 168 14.08 1.65 -14.90
C THR A 168 15.20 1.08 -15.77
N LEU A 169 16.25 0.51 -15.15
CA LEU A 169 17.35 -0.15 -15.87
C LEU A 169 16.88 -1.45 -16.52
N GLY A 170 16.18 -2.31 -15.77
CA GLY A 170 15.63 -3.57 -16.29
C GLY A 170 14.60 -3.34 -17.39
N ALA A 171 13.71 -2.37 -17.19
CA ALA A 171 12.73 -1.94 -18.19
C ALA A 171 13.38 -1.51 -19.51
N SER A 172 14.42 -0.67 -19.45
CA SER A 172 15.09 -0.15 -20.66
C SER A 172 15.72 -1.25 -21.52
N GLN A 173 16.18 -2.34 -20.92
CA GLN A 173 16.75 -3.48 -21.64
C GLN A 173 15.67 -4.23 -22.42
N ASN A 174 14.50 -4.46 -21.81
CA ASN A 174 13.41 -5.19 -22.43
C ASN A 174 12.83 -4.46 -23.66
N CYS A 175 12.66 -3.14 -23.57
CA CYS A 175 12.11 -2.32 -24.67
C CYS A 175 13.04 -2.21 -25.89
N SER A 176 14.36 -2.41 -25.73
CA SER A 176 15.33 -2.29 -26.82
C SER A 176 15.37 -3.51 -27.75
N SER A 177 14.80 -4.65 -27.33
CA SER A 177 14.84 -5.93 -28.06
C SER A 177 13.77 -6.04 -29.17
N SER A 178 13.65 -5.02 -30.00
CA SER A 178 12.73 -5.08 -31.13
C SER A 178 13.25 -6.03 -32.23
N LYS A 179 12.60 -7.20 -32.34
CA LYS A 179 12.40 -7.95 -33.61
C LYS A 179 13.63 -8.50 -34.36
N CYS A 180 14.59 -9.14 -33.69
CA CYS A 180 15.26 -10.26 -34.36
C CYS A 180 14.41 -11.52 -34.17
N LYS A 181 13.68 -11.92 -35.22
CA LYS A 181 13.10 -13.27 -35.38
C LYS A 181 14.25 -14.28 -35.49
N GLY A 182 14.98 -14.48 -34.40
CA GLY A 182 15.95 -15.53 -34.22
C GLY A 182 15.53 -16.27 -32.96
N LYS A 183 15.34 -17.58 -33.09
CA LYS A 183 14.97 -18.48 -32.00
C LYS A 183 16.16 -18.61 -31.04
N GLN A 184 16.52 -17.53 -30.36
CA GLN A 184 17.61 -17.53 -29.41
C GLN A 184 17.01 -17.93 -28.06
N ARG A 185 17.33 -19.18 -27.72
CA ARG A 185 17.22 -19.79 -26.41
C ARG A 185 17.55 -18.72 -25.36
N GLN A 186 16.66 -18.57 -24.39
CA GLN A 186 16.82 -17.76 -23.19
C GLN A 186 18.00 -18.30 -22.39
N GLU A 187 19.21 -18.05 -22.86
CA GLU A 187 20.40 -18.07 -22.03
C GLU A 187 20.37 -16.75 -21.27
N PHE A 188 20.03 -16.86 -19.98
CA PHE A 188 20.49 -15.93 -18.98
C PHE A 188 21.96 -15.64 -19.29
N PHE A 189 22.26 -14.47 -19.83
CA PHE A 189 23.63 -13.97 -19.87
C PHE A 189 24.04 -13.73 -18.42
N ALA A 190 24.52 -14.82 -17.79
CA ALA A 190 25.67 -14.75 -16.93
C ALA A 190 26.76 -14.10 -17.78
N SER A 191 26.89 -12.78 -17.64
CA SER A 191 28.14 -12.11 -17.94
C SER A 191 29.18 -12.80 -17.08
N GLU A 192 30.02 -13.63 -17.69
CA GLU A 192 31.24 -14.21 -17.12
C GLU A 192 32.29 -13.13 -16.83
N SER A 193 31.88 -12.00 -16.25
CA SER A 193 32.74 -11.22 -15.38
C SER A 193 32.68 -11.90 -14.02
N PHE A 194 33.61 -12.82 -13.78
CA PHE A 194 33.90 -13.49 -12.51
C PHE A 194 34.30 -12.47 -11.42
N SER A 195 33.38 -11.62 -11.00
CA SER A 195 33.38 -11.09 -9.64
C SER A 195 32.36 -11.91 -8.87
N GLU A 196 32.83 -12.84 -8.04
CA GLU A 196 32.05 -13.59 -7.04
C GLU A 196 31.47 -12.67 -5.93
N ASP A 197 31.23 -11.39 -6.23
CA ASP A 197 30.48 -10.55 -5.31
C ASP A 197 29.01 -10.93 -5.43
N PRO A 198 28.34 -11.37 -4.35
CA PRO A 198 26.92 -11.60 -4.37
C PRO A 198 26.25 -10.31 -4.84
N LEU A 199 25.54 -10.39 -5.97
CA LEU A 199 24.76 -9.27 -6.49
C LEU A 199 23.97 -8.66 -5.32
N PRO A 200 24.09 -7.33 -5.07
CA PRO A 200 23.38 -6.69 -3.97
C PRO A 200 21.91 -7.09 -4.05
N GLN A 201 21.37 -7.65 -2.97
CA GLN A 201 19.97 -7.99 -2.89
C GLN A 201 19.16 -6.73 -3.20
N ALA A 202 18.34 -6.77 -4.26
CA ALA A 202 17.60 -5.61 -4.73
C ALA A 202 16.80 -5.00 -3.58
N GLN A 203 17.01 -3.72 -3.30
CA GLN A 203 16.31 -3.03 -2.23
C GLN A 203 14.82 -2.91 -2.56
N VAL A 204 13.97 -3.09 -1.54
CA VAL A 204 12.51 -2.97 -1.67
C VAL A 204 12.11 -1.59 -2.19
N VAL A 205 12.82 -0.55 -1.75
CA VAL A 205 12.67 0.83 -2.26
C VAL A 205 14.05 1.33 -2.68
N GLY A 206 14.21 1.59 -3.97
CA GLY A 206 15.43 2.16 -4.54
C GLY A 206 15.72 3.56 -4.02
N LYS A 207 16.99 3.97 -4.06
CA LYS A 207 17.46 5.27 -3.55
C LYS A 207 16.73 6.47 -4.17
N ASP A 208 16.32 6.34 -5.43
CA ASP A 208 15.64 7.40 -6.19
C ASP A 208 14.11 7.30 -6.13
N SER A 209 13.58 6.22 -5.54
CA SER A 209 12.15 5.94 -5.48
C SER A 209 11.47 6.55 -4.25
N TRP A 210 12.24 7.09 -3.29
CA TRP A 210 11.70 7.66 -2.05
C TRP A 210 10.72 8.83 -2.27
N PRO A 211 11.01 9.82 -3.15
CA PRO A 211 10.04 10.88 -3.43
C PRO A 211 8.75 10.34 -4.05
N LEU A 212 8.86 9.36 -4.96
CA LEU A 212 7.68 8.72 -5.55
C LEU A 212 6.86 7.94 -4.52
N LEU A 213 7.50 7.22 -3.59
CA LEU A 213 6.81 6.56 -2.50
C LEU A 213 6.07 7.57 -1.60
N SER A 214 6.68 8.71 -1.30
CA SER A 214 6.01 9.79 -0.55
C SER A 214 4.75 10.25 -1.31
N TRP A 215 4.89 10.53 -2.60
CA TRP A 215 3.77 10.93 -3.46
C TRP A 215 2.65 9.89 -3.52
N LEU A 216 2.97 8.59 -3.62
CA LEU A 216 1.98 7.51 -3.59
C LEU A 216 1.19 7.50 -2.28
N VAL A 217 1.88 7.67 -1.15
CA VAL A 217 1.23 7.74 0.17
C VAL A 217 0.34 8.98 0.28
N ASP A 218 0.80 10.15 -0.21
CA ASP A 218 0.00 11.38 -0.24
C ASP A 218 -1.27 11.22 -1.09
N LEU A 219 -1.14 10.55 -2.25
CA LEU A 219 -2.26 10.24 -3.14
C LEU A 219 -3.30 9.34 -2.45
N PHE A 220 -2.86 8.26 -1.79
CA PHE A 220 -3.76 7.35 -1.08
C PHE A 220 -4.43 8.01 0.13
N GLU A 221 -3.71 8.82 0.91
CA GLU A 221 -4.31 9.56 2.02
C GLU A 221 -5.38 10.56 1.57
N ARG A 222 -5.16 11.19 0.41
CA ARG A 222 -6.17 12.08 -0.18
C ARG A 222 -7.39 11.32 -0.66
N ASP A 223 -7.19 10.14 -1.24
CA ASP A 223 -8.27 9.22 -1.63
C ASP A 223 -9.11 8.79 -0.42
N GLU A 224 -8.48 8.40 0.69
CA GLU A 224 -9.20 8.10 1.94
C GLU A 224 -10.01 9.29 2.46
N SER A 225 -9.42 10.48 2.44
CA SER A 225 -10.04 11.70 2.96
C SER A 225 -11.27 12.08 2.15
N LEU A 226 -11.25 11.89 0.83
CA LEU A 226 -12.41 12.16 -0.03
C LEU A 226 -13.54 11.14 0.18
N LEU A 227 -13.21 9.87 0.44
CA LEU A 227 -14.23 8.88 0.79
C LEU A 227 -14.85 9.12 2.16
N GLU A 228 -14.05 9.50 3.15
CA GLU A 228 -14.52 9.85 4.48
C GLU A 228 -15.48 11.05 4.43
N GLN A 229 -15.16 12.08 3.63
CA GLN A 229 -16.05 13.22 3.39
C GLN A 229 -17.39 12.83 2.73
N ARG A 230 -17.43 11.72 2.00
CA ARG A 230 -18.66 11.15 1.40
C ARG A 230 -19.43 10.25 2.38
N GLY A 231 -18.99 10.15 3.63
CA GLY A 231 -19.62 9.31 4.67
C GLY A 231 -19.32 7.82 4.52
N GLN A 232 -18.35 7.44 3.68
CA GLN A 232 -17.89 6.06 3.59
C GLN A 232 -16.83 5.76 4.66
N PRO A 233 -16.63 4.49 5.04
CA PRO A 233 -15.50 4.13 5.89
C PRO A 233 -14.19 4.67 5.29
N ARG A 234 -13.33 5.23 6.13
CA ARG A 234 -12.03 5.75 5.70
C ARG A 234 -11.16 4.61 5.15
N HIS A 235 -10.98 4.58 3.83
CA HIS A 235 -10.11 3.66 3.10
C HIS A 235 -9.80 4.22 1.71
N SER A 236 -8.75 3.74 1.05
CA SER A 236 -8.40 4.15 -0.32
C SER A 236 -8.70 3.02 -1.31
N PRO A 237 -9.68 3.18 -2.23
CA PRO A 237 -9.88 2.27 -3.35
C PRO A 237 -8.63 2.09 -4.20
N LEU A 238 -7.85 3.16 -4.41
CA LEU A 238 -6.60 3.04 -5.17
C LEU A 238 -5.63 2.07 -4.49
N LEU A 239 -5.48 2.14 -3.17
CA LEU A 239 -4.65 1.19 -2.42
C LEU A 239 -5.18 -0.26 -2.53
N VAL A 240 -6.49 -0.47 -2.59
CA VAL A 240 -7.10 -1.79 -2.79
C VAL A 240 -6.71 -2.39 -4.13
N GLU A 241 -6.61 -1.57 -5.18
CA GLU A 241 -6.19 -2.02 -6.52
C GLU A 241 -4.73 -2.45 -6.57
N GLN A 242 -3.92 -2.03 -5.59
CA GLN A 242 -2.51 -2.41 -5.45
C GLN A 242 -2.31 -3.72 -4.67
N LEU A 243 -3.38 -4.32 -4.15
CA LEU A 243 -3.35 -5.65 -3.54
C LEU A 243 -3.73 -6.70 -4.57
N PRO A 244 -3.19 -7.94 -4.51
CA PRO A 244 -3.61 -9.01 -5.41
C PRO A 244 -5.13 -9.25 -5.35
N PRO A 245 -5.79 -9.59 -6.47
CA PRO A 245 -7.21 -9.91 -6.48
C PRO A 245 -7.46 -11.14 -5.60
N PRO A 246 -8.66 -11.25 -5.00
CA PRO A 246 -8.99 -12.40 -4.18
C PRO A 246 -8.94 -13.67 -5.02
N ARG A 247 -8.50 -14.77 -4.40
CA ARG A 247 -8.47 -16.08 -5.05
C ARG A 247 -9.85 -16.74 -4.88
N GLY A 248 -10.59 -16.92 -5.98
CA GLY A 248 -11.90 -17.57 -5.98
C GLY A 248 -13.07 -16.58 -5.82
N GLU A 249 -14.13 -17.01 -5.13
CA GLU A 249 -15.39 -16.25 -4.97
C GLU A 249 -15.37 -15.25 -3.80
N SER A 250 -14.30 -15.22 -3.00
CA SER A 250 -14.17 -14.26 -1.89
C SER A 250 -13.97 -12.84 -2.43
N ALA A 251 -14.53 -11.84 -1.76
CA ALA A 251 -14.24 -10.42 -2.03
C ALA A 251 -12.96 -9.93 -1.31
N THR A 252 -12.48 -10.69 -0.31
CA THR A 252 -11.42 -10.26 0.59
C THR A 252 -10.05 -10.60 0.06
N ARG A 253 -9.19 -9.58 -0.04
CA ARG A 253 -7.78 -9.69 -0.40
C ARG A 253 -6.99 -10.03 0.85
N TRP A 254 -6.09 -11.00 0.74
CA TRP A 254 -5.36 -11.56 1.89
C TRP A 254 -3.85 -11.41 1.77
N ASP A 255 -3.34 -11.11 0.58
CA ASP A 255 -1.92 -10.93 0.36
C ASP A 255 -1.53 -9.46 0.53
N THR A 256 -0.91 -9.17 1.67
CA THR A 256 -0.37 -7.84 2.01
C THR A 256 1.15 -7.84 2.03
N THR A 257 1.79 -8.82 1.40
CA THR A 257 3.24 -9.04 1.50
C THR A 257 4.01 -7.82 0.99
N ALA A 258 3.74 -7.39 -0.25
CA ALA A 258 4.44 -6.26 -0.88
C ALA A 258 4.31 -4.92 -0.11
N PRO A 259 3.11 -4.43 0.25
CA PRO A 259 3.02 -3.20 1.04
C PRO A 259 3.64 -3.34 2.43
N LEU A 260 3.59 -4.53 3.06
CA LEU A 260 4.29 -4.76 4.32
C LEU A 260 5.81 -4.79 4.16
N ASP A 261 6.35 -5.33 3.06
CA ASP A 261 7.78 -5.23 2.75
C ASP A 261 8.21 -3.76 2.72
N VAL A 262 7.46 -2.91 2.03
CA VAL A 262 7.71 -1.46 1.96
C VAL A 262 7.62 -0.82 3.34
N VAL A 263 6.57 -1.11 4.12
CA VAL A 263 6.42 -0.55 5.48
C VAL A 263 7.61 -0.93 6.36
N PHE A 264 7.94 -2.21 6.47
CA PHE A 264 9.03 -2.64 7.35
C PHE A 264 10.39 -2.13 6.86
N TYR A 265 10.61 -2.08 5.54
CA TYR A 265 11.80 -1.47 4.97
C TYR A 265 11.93 0.02 5.35
N CYS A 266 10.82 0.77 5.33
CA CYS A 266 10.78 2.17 5.80
C CYS A 266 11.12 2.32 7.29
N LEU A 267 10.62 1.40 8.13
CA LEU A 267 10.85 1.42 9.58
C LEU A 267 12.29 1.08 9.96
N GLU A 268 12.99 0.30 9.13
CA GLU A 268 14.41 -0.06 9.30
C GLU A 268 15.36 1.07 8.90
N GLN A 269 14.88 2.12 8.20
CA GLN A 269 15.72 3.23 7.78
C GLN A 269 16.14 4.11 8.97
N SER A 270 17.33 4.69 8.91
CA SER A 270 17.80 5.67 9.90
C SER A 270 17.17 7.06 9.74
N ASP A 271 16.69 7.39 8.54
CA ASP A 271 16.04 8.67 8.26
C ASP A 271 14.60 8.67 8.79
N LEU A 272 14.32 9.56 9.76
CA LEU A 272 12.99 9.73 10.36
C LEU A 272 11.89 10.06 9.34
N ARG A 273 12.23 10.72 8.22
CA ARG A 273 11.27 11.02 7.16
C ARG A 273 10.80 9.73 6.47
N ARG A 274 11.72 8.80 6.24
CA ARG A 274 11.44 7.48 5.65
C ARG A 274 10.62 6.62 6.61
N GLN A 275 10.98 6.61 7.89
CA GLN A 275 10.18 5.93 8.93
C GLN A 275 8.74 6.49 8.96
N ARG A 276 8.60 7.82 8.89
CA ARG A 276 7.28 8.48 8.85
C ARG A 276 6.42 8.02 7.67
N ILE A 277 7.00 7.85 6.49
CA ILE A 277 6.30 7.27 5.33
C ILE A 277 5.80 5.86 5.66
N GLY A 278 6.61 5.04 6.33
CA GLY A 278 6.22 3.71 6.83
C GLY A 278 5.02 3.74 7.78
N TYR A 279 5.00 4.63 8.77
CA TYR A 279 3.85 4.76 9.70
C TYR A 279 2.57 5.22 9.00
N ARG A 280 2.69 6.14 8.05
CA ARG A 280 1.57 6.61 7.22
C ARG A 280 0.99 5.48 6.39
N LEU A 281 1.84 4.72 5.69
CA LEU A 281 1.41 3.56 4.91
C LEU A 281 0.81 2.45 5.78
N MET A 282 1.37 2.18 6.97
CA MET A 282 0.75 1.24 7.91
C MET A 282 -0.64 1.74 8.35
N THR A 283 -0.81 3.03 8.60
CA THR A 283 -2.11 3.61 8.96
C THR A 283 -3.13 3.44 7.85
N LEU A 284 -2.76 3.67 6.58
CA LEU A 284 -3.60 3.42 5.41
C LEU A 284 -4.03 1.93 5.33
N MET A 285 -3.08 1.01 5.53
CA MET A 285 -3.36 -0.43 5.52
C MET A 285 -4.30 -0.84 6.66
N ILE A 286 -4.13 -0.26 7.85
CA ILE A 286 -5.04 -0.47 9.00
C ILE A 286 -6.43 0.09 8.70
N ASN A 287 -6.54 1.29 8.15
CA ASN A 287 -7.83 1.88 7.77
C ASN A 287 -8.58 0.99 6.77
N LEU A 288 -7.86 0.38 5.83
CA LEU A 288 -8.45 -0.57 4.89
C LEU A 288 -9.11 -1.79 5.55
N THR A 289 -8.65 -2.23 6.72
CA THR A 289 -9.28 -3.33 7.49
C THR A 289 -10.66 -3.00 8.04
N SER A 290 -11.04 -1.72 8.06
CA SER A 290 -12.41 -1.30 8.36
C SER A 290 -13.38 -1.62 7.22
N THR A 291 -12.90 -2.19 6.11
CA THR A 291 -13.71 -2.63 4.97
C THR A 291 -13.69 -4.15 4.79
N ILE A 292 -14.58 -4.66 3.93
CA ILE A 292 -14.59 -6.08 3.53
C ILE A 292 -13.40 -6.50 2.65
N TYR A 293 -12.61 -5.53 2.16
CA TYR A 293 -11.54 -5.79 1.19
C TYR A 293 -10.28 -6.36 1.83
N LEU A 294 -10.06 -6.14 3.13
CA LEU A 294 -8.91 -6.65 3.86
C LEU A 294 -9.36 -7.21 5.22
N ASP A 295 -9.06 -8.47 5.48
CA ASP A 295 -9.40 -9.11 6.76
C ASP A 295 -8.46 -8.61 7.88
N LEU A 296 -9.04 -8.07 8.94
CA LEU A 296 -8.31 -7.52 10.07
C LEU A 296 -7.45 -8.57 10.78
N SER A 297 -7.99 -9.77 11.00
CA SER A 297 -7.30 -10.81 11.78
C SER A 297 -6.08 -11.35 11.02
N MET A 298 -6.24 -11.59 9.72
CA MET A 298 -5.16 -12.02 8.83
C MET A 298 -4.10 -10.93 8.66
N PHE A 299 -4.52 -9.67 8.55
CA PHE A 299 -3.59 -8.55 8.49
C PHE A 299 -2.78 -8.42 9.80
N ALA A 300 -3.44 -8.46 10.96
CA ALA A 300 -2.79 -8.44 12.27
C ALA A 300 -1.81 -9.62 12.44
N ALA A 301 -2.18 -10.81 11.99
CA ALA A 301 -1.30 -11.98 11.98
C ALA A 301 -0.06 -11.79 11.09
N SER A 302 -0.22 -11.13 9.94
CA SER A 302 0.89 -10.85 9.02
C SER A 302 1.87 -9.83 9.63
N VAL A 303 1.36 -8.77 10.26
CA VAL A 303 2.18 -7.79 10.99
C VAL A 303 2.88 -8.44 12.18
N TYR A 304 2.19 -9.31 12.92
CA TYR A 304 2.76 -10.07 14.03
C TYR A 304 3.89 -10.99 13.56
N GLY A 305 3.72 -11.73 12.46
CA GLY A 305 4.76 -12.60 11.90
C GLY A 305 6.04 -11.82 11.56
N ARG A 306 5.91 -10.61 11.03
CA ARG A 306 7.04 -9.73 10.70
C ARG A 306 7.75 -9.22 11.95
N LEU A 307 6.98 -8.67 12.91
CA LEU A 307 7.54 -8.14 14.16
C LEU A 307 8.19 -9.24 15.00
N SER A 308 7.59 -10.42 15.07
CA SER A 308 8.16 -11.56 15.81
C SER A 308 9.47 -12.03 15.19
N THR A 309 9.58 -12.09 13.86
CA THR A 309 10.84 -12.38 13.16
C THR A 309 11.91 -11.32 13.46
N ALA A 310 11.53 -10.05 13.58
CA ALA A 310 12.42 -8.94 13.92
C ALA A 310 12.67 -8.74 15.43
N GLY A 311 12.19 -9.65 16.30
CA GLY A 311 12.42 -9.59 17.75
C GLY A 311 11.51 -8.64 18.54
N MET A 312 10.36 -8.25 17.99
CA MET A 312 9.32 -7.41 18.60
C MET A 312 9.74 -5.98 19.05
N GLY A 313 11.02 -5.62 18.97
CA GLY A 313 11.52 -4.30 19.38
C GLY A 313 10.87 -3.13 18.60
N GLY A 314 10.44 -3.38 17.36
CA GLY A 314 9.72 -2.39 16.55
C GLY A 314 8.28 -2.10 17.01
N TYR A 315 7.69 -2.92 17.89
CA TYR A 315 6.28 -2.77 18.29
C TYR A 315 6.02 -1.44 19.00
N SER A 316 6.82 -1.10 20.02
CA SER A 316 6.60 0.12 20.82
C SER A 316 6.70 1.39 19.97
N LEU A 317 7.64 1.39 19.02
CA LEU A 317 7.81 2.49 18.08
C LEU A 317 6.65 2.55 17.09
N LEU A 318 6.21 1.40 16.57
CA LEU A 318 5.04 1.31 15.70
C LEU A 318 3.78 1.82 16.41
N SER A 319 3.43 1.29 17.58
CA SER A 319 2.19 1.63 18.27
C SER A 319 2.13 3.10 18.70
N SER A 320 3.28 3.71 19.04
CA SER A 320 3.35 5.11 19.44
C SER A 320 3.26 6.11 18.29
N ASN A 321 3.57 5.70 17.05
CA ASN A 321 3.58 6.58 15.87
C ASN A 321 2.34 6.40 14.97
N LEU A 322 1.49 5.41 15.22
CA LEU A 322 0.23 5.26 14.49
C LEU A 322 -0.77 6.36 14.87
N LEU A 323 -1.44 6.95 13.88
CA LEU A 323 -2.43 7.99 14.11
C LEU A 323 -3.66 7.39 14.83
N PRO A 324 -4.06 7.89 16.02
CA PRO A 324 -5.19 7.32 16.74
C PRO A 324 -6.49 7.39 15.93
N SER A 325 -7.09 6.23 15.67
CA SER A 325 -8.39 6.10 14.99
C SER A 325 -9.14 4.89 15.51
N ILE A 326 -10.44 4.77 15.17
CA ILE A 326 -11.24 3.57 15.50
C ILE A 326 -10.61 2.32 14.85
N SER A 327 -10.17 2.42 13.60
CA SER A 327 -9.50 1.34 12.88
C SER A 327 -8.20 0.91 13.59
N VAL A 328 -7.39 1.88 14.01
CA VAL A 328 -6.13 1.62 14.73
C VAL A 328 -6.39 0.95 16.08
N ARG A 329 -7.38 1.39 16.85
CA ARG A 329 -7.74 0.72 18.12
C ARG A 329 -8.20 -0.72 17.90
N ARG A 330 -9.03 -0.96 16.87
CA ARG A 330 -9.47 -2.32 16.50
C ARG A 330 -8.28 -3.20 16.10
N PHE A 331 -7.36 -2.65 15.32
CA PHE A 331 -6.12 -3.31 14.95
C PHE A 331 -5.24 -3.64 16.15
N THR A 332 -5.03 -2.70 17.06
CA THR A 332 -4.26 -2.94 18.30
C THR A 332 -4.86 -4.08 19.11
N ILE A 333 -6.19 -4.11 19.27
CA ILE A 333 -6.87 -5.21 19.98
C ILE A 333 -6.67 -6.55 19.25
N ALA A 334 -6.89 -6.59 17.93
CA ALA A 334 -6.71 -7.80 17.13
C ALA A 334 -5.25 -8.30 17.15
N PHE A 335 -4.28 -7.38 17.12
CA PHE A 335 -2.86 -7.68 17.22
C PHE A 335 -2.49 -8.28 18.57
N CYS A 336 -2.96 -7.68 19.67
CA CYS A 336 -2.74 -8.19 21.03
C CYS A 336 -3.41 -9.57 21.23
N LEU A 337 -4.62 -9.78 20.72
CA LEU A 337 -5.30 -11.08 20.73
C LEU A 337 -4.50 -12.16 19.99
N ARG A 338 -3.96 -11.81 18.82
CA ARG A 338 -3.15 -12.72 18.01
C ARG A 338 -1.91 -13.18 18.75
N LEU A 339 -1.22 -12.23 19.38
CA LEU A 339 -0.01 -12.52 20.15
C LEU A 339 -0.28 -13.49 21.31
N VAL A 340 -1.37 -13.28 22.04
CA VAL A 340 -1.75 -14.17 23.14
C VAL A 340 -2.12 -15.56 22.62
N SER A 341 -2.85 -15.61 21.50
CA SER A 341 -3.21 -16.87 20.86
C SER A 341 -1.98 -17.69 20.48
N ASP A 342 -0.90 -17.08 19.98
CA ASP A 342 0.31 -17.83 19.61
C ASP A 342 1.16 -18.23 20.83
N GLY A 343 1.13 -17.46 21.92
CA GLY A 343 1.87 -17.76 23.15
C GLY A 343 1.37 -19.02 23.87
N THR A 344 0.05 -19.24 23.91
CA THR A 344 -0.56 -20.37 24.65
C THR A 344 -0.30 -21.74 24.02
N PHE A 345 0.02 -21.82 22.72
CA PHE A 345 0.27 -23.10 22.06
C PHE A 345 1.70 -23.62 22.21
N THR A 346 2.64 -22.82 22.74
CA THR A 346 4.07 -23.19 22.72
C THR A 346 4.58 -23.95 23.95
N ASP A 347 3.90 -23.86 25.12
CA ASP A 347 4.34 -24.53 26.36
C ASP A 347 3.55 -25.79 26.73
N ALA A 348 2.42 -26.04 26.07
CA ALA A 348 1.75 -27.34 26.18
C ALA A 348 2.47 -28.34 25.27
N GLY A 349 3.57 -28.91 25.77
CA GLY A 349 4.35 -29.93 25.09
C GLY A 349 3.45 -30.95 24.37
N GLN A 350 3.62 -31.04 23.06
CA GLN A 350 3.41 -32.28 22.30
C GLN A 350 2.08 -33.04 22.50
N ILE A 351 0.96 -32.37 22.79
CA ILE A 351 -0.33 -32.91 22.35
C ILE A 351 -0.59 -32.24 21.02
N SER A 352 -0.10 -32.87 19.95
CA SER A 352 -0.61 -32.62 18.62
C SER A 352 -2.12 -32.82 18.66
N THR A 353 -2.89 -31.73 18.84
CA THR A 353 -4.19 -31.69 18.22
C THR A 353 -3.87 -31.81 16.74
N VAL A 354 -4.06 -33.03 16.25
CA VAL A 354 -3.88 -33.43 14.87
C VAL A 354 -4.65 -32.40 14.06
N ARG A 355 -3.94 -31.38 13.55
CA ARG A 355 -4.42 -30.58 12.43
C ARG A 355 -4.82 -31.67 11.43
N PRO A 356 -6.11 -31.81 11.08
CA PRO A 356 -6.55 -32.92 10.25
C PRO A 356 -5.62 -32.90 9.04
N LYS A 357 -4.83 -33.99 8.89
CA LYS A 357 -3.93 -34.12 7.75
C LYS A 357 -4.73 -33.70 6.53
N PRO A 358 -4.21 -32.80 5.67
CA PRO A 358 -4.92 -32.40 4.47
C PRO A 358 -5.34 -33.68 3.75
N GLN A 359 -6.62 -34.03 3.87
CA GLN A 359 -7.16 -35.21 3.19
C GLN A 359 -6.97 -34.90 1.72
N ALA A 360 -6.22 -35.76 1.03
CA ALA A 360 -6.04 -35.68 -0.40
C ALA A 360 -7.43 -35.49 -1.02
N ARG A 361 -7.68 -34.32 -1.61
CA ARG A 361 -8.93 -34.06 -2.32
C ARG A 361 -9.08 -35.18 -3.35
N LEU A 362 -10.20 -35.90 -3.28
CA LEU A 362 -10.56 -36.87 -4.30
C LEU A 362 -10.43 -36.19 -5.67
N PRO A 363 -9.75 -36.81 -6.64
CA PRO A 363 -9.61 -36.23 -7.98
C PRO A 363 -11.00 -35.92 -8.54
N PRO A 364 -11.18 -34.79 -9.24
CA PRO A 364 -12.46 -34.40 -9.79
C PRO A 364 -12.97 -35.54 -10.69
N LYS A 365 -14.08 -36.16 -10.28
CA LYS A 365 -14.79 -37.15 -11.09
C LYS A 365 -15.18 -36.46 -12.40
N ALA A 366 -14.65 -36.96 -13.52
CA ALA A 366 -15.00 -36.49 -14.85
C ALA A 366 -16.52 -36.52 -15.00
N ARG A 367 -17.15 -35.33 -15.10
CA ARG A 367 -18.55 -35.23 -15.50
C ARG A 367 -18.62 -35.68 -16.95
N ILE A 368 -19.18 -36.86 -17.15
CA ILE A 368 -19.61 -37.34 -18.47
C ILE A 368 -20.59 -36.29 -18.99
N ALA A 369 -20.22 -35.65 -20.10
CA ALA A 369 -21.07 -34.73 -20.81
C ALA A 369 -22.24 -35.52 -21.41
N HIS A 370 -23.40 -35.46 -20.75
CA HIS A 370 -24.65 -35.86 -21.38
C HIS A 370 -25.06 -34.70 -22.30
N ASN A 371 -24.84 -34.91 -23.59
CA ASN A 371 -25.52 -34.16 -24.65
C ASN A 371 -27.01 -34.48 -24.53
N ASP A 372 -27.80 -33.54 -24.03
CA ASP A 372 -29.23 -33.52 -24.32
C ASP A 372 -29.64 -32.16 -24.86
N GLU A 373 -30.08 -32.24 -26.11
CA GLU A 373 -30.68 -31.21 -26.92
C GLU A 373 -31.96 -30.63 -26.29
N LYS A 374 -32.21 -29.35 -26.65
CA LYS A 374 -33.52 -28.67 -26.73
C LYS A 374 -34.19 -28.24 -25.41
N SER A 375 -34.01 -26.97 -25.07
CA SER A 375 -35.16 -26.11 -24.72
C SER A 375 -34.84 -24.60 -24.76
N PRO A 376 -35.87 -23.75 -24.91
CA PRO A 376 -35.77 -22.48 -25.63
C PRO A 376 -35.37 -21.28 -24.75
N LEU A 377 -34.81 -20.29 -25.45
CA LEU A 377 -34.51 -18.93 -25.03
C LEU A 377 -35.52 -18.33 -24.03
N PRO A 378 -35.07 -17.75 -22.91
CA PRO A 378 -35.82 -16.74 -22.20
C PRO A 378 -35.55 -15.36 -22.80
N ARG A 379 -36.67 -14.72 -23.16
CA ARG A 379 -36.78 -13.35 -23.65
C ARG A 379 -36.06 -12.35 -22.75
N GLU A 380 -35.32 -11.47 -23.41
CA GLU A 380 -34.91 -10.16 -22.90
C GLU A 380 -36.13 -9.37 -22.44
N THR A 381 -36.27 -9.18 -21.14
CA THR A 381 -37.18 -8.17 -20.57
C THR A 381 -36.62 -7.72 -19.23
N GLY A 382 -36.37 -6.42 -19.10
CA GLY A 382 -36.11 -5.78 -17.81
C GLY A 382 -34.77 -5.10 -17.69
N ARG A 383 -34.59 -3.96 -18.36
CA ARG A 383 -33.75 -2.87 -17.85
C ARG A 383 -34.42 -2.36 -16.57
N THR A 384 -34.05 -2.92 -15.42
CA THR A 384 -34.39 -2.37 -14.11
C THR A 384 -33.12 -1.86 -13.46
N SER A 385 -33.05 -0.52 -13.37
CA SER A 385 -32.41 0.25 -12.31
C SER A 385 -31.06 -0.24 -11.79
N VAL A 386 -29.97 0.21 -12.42
CA VAL A 386 -28.65 0.29 -11.79
C VAL A 386 -28.67 1.48 -10.83
N VAL A 387 -29.42 1.35 -9.74
CA VAL A 387 -29.16 2.10 -8.52
C VAL A 387 -28.47 1.09 -7.62
N GLN A 388 -27.13 1.14 -7.67
CA GLN A 388 -26.24 0.36 -6.83
C GLN A 388 -26.78 0.33 -5.40
N GLU A 389 -27.18 -0.85 -4.92
CA GLU A 389 -27.14 -1.13 -3.50
C GLU A 389 -25.74 -0.74 -3.03
N ILE A 390 -25.66 0.32 -2.23
CA ILE A 390 -24.50 0.61 -1.41
C ILE A 390 -24.51 -0.50 -0.35
N GLN A 391 -24.09 -1.70 -0.74
CA GLN A 391 -23.72 -2.73 0.20
C GLN A 391 -22.64 -2.09 1.07
N SER A 392 -22.97 -1.92 2.36
CA SER A 392 -22.06 -1.32 3.32
C SER A 392 -20.73 -2.06 3.23
N CYS A 393 -19.71 -1.38 2.70
CA CYS A 393 -18.37 -1.94 2.57
C CYS A 393 -17.70 -2.11 3.94
N ALA A 394 -18.37 -1.70 5.04
CA ALA A 394 -17.83 -1.78 6.39
C ALA A 394 -17.64 -3.22 6.86
N SER A 395 -16.47 -3.49 7.42
CA SER A 395 -16.13 -4.75 8.05
C SER A 395 -17.01 -5.02 9.28
N LYS A 396 -17.43 -6.27 9.46
CA LYS A 396 -18.22 -6.75 10.60
C LYS A 396 -17.34 -7.34 11.72
N TYR A 397 -16.12 -6.82 11.89
CA TYR A 397 -15.24 -7.31 12.95
C TYR A 397 -15.90 -7.16 14.32
N LEU A 398 -16.02 -8.27 15.04
CA LEU A 398 -16.57 -8.31 16.40
C LEU A 398 -15.45 -8.04 17.39
N LEU A 399 -15.68 -7.09 18.30
CA LEU A 399 -14.77 -6.87 19.41
C LEU A 399 -14.79 -8.10 20.35
N PRO A 400 -13.64 -8.43 20.99
CA PRO A 400 -13.63 -9.45 22.04
C PRO A 400 -14.57 -9.03 23.17
N ASN A 401 -15.07 -10.01 23.93
CA ASN A 401 -15.87 -9.72 25.12
C ASN A 401 -14.99 -9.19 26.26
N CYS A 402 -15.59 -8.57 27.28
CA CYS A 402 -14.83 -7.94 28.35
C CYS A 402 -14.05 -8.98 29.18
N SER A 403 -14.69 -10.11 29.47
CA SER A 403 -14.04 -11.23 30.16
C SER A 403 -12.79 -11.76 29.46
N GLU A 404 -12.77 -11.82 28.14
CA GLU A 404 -11.59 -12.18 27.35
C GLU A 404 -10.50 -11.13 27.54
N VAL A 405 -10.80 -9.83 27.41
CA VAL A 405 -9.80 -8.76 27.60
C VAL A 405 -9.17 -8.82 29.01
N LEU A 406 -9.97 -8.98 30.06
CA LEU A 406 -9.46 -9.12 31.43
C LEU A 406 -8.55 -10.35 31.56
N ARG A 407 -8.96 -11.49 31.00
CA ARG A 407 -8.14 -12.71 31.01
C ARG A 407 -6.79 -12.48 30.31
N LEU A 408 -6.75 -11.74 29.21
CA LEU A 408 -5.50 -11.42 28.49
C LEU A 408 -4.58 -10.50 29.30
N LEU A 409 -5.16 -9.55 30.05
CA LEU A 409 -4.39 -8.68 30.94
C LEU A 409 -3.73 -9.46 32.08
N GLU A 410 -4.43 -10.44 32.64
CA GLU A 410 -3.94 -11.28 33.73
C GLU A 410 -2.98 -12.38 33.25
N LEU A 411 -3.03 -12.75 31.97
CA LEU A 411 -2.19 -13.82 31.44
C LEU A 411 -0.70 -13.49 31.52
N GLU A 412 0.08 -14.42 32.06
CA GLU A 412 1.54 -14.39 31.98
C GLU A 412 1.96 -14.90 30.61
N LEU A 413 2.57 -14.02 29.80
CA LEU A 413 3.07 -14.37 28.48
C LEU A 413 4.41 -15.11 28.59
N PRO A 414 4.69 -16.07 27.69
CA PRO A 414 5.94 -16.84 27.73
C PRO A 414 7.16 -15.92 27.63
N GLY A 415 8.22 -16.25 28.36
CA GLY A 415 9.42 -15.43 28.57
C GLY A 415 10.30 -15.14 27.33
N LYS A 416 9.79 -15.36 26.12
CA LYS A 416 10.48 -15.04 24.86
C LYS A 416 10.38 -13.57 24.48
N MET A 417 9.43 -12.82 25.05
CA MET A 417 9.25 -11.40 24.77
C MET A 417 9.88 -10.52 25.87
N PRO A 418 10.48 -9.37 25.51
CA PRO A 418 10.93 -8.40 26.50
C PRO A 418 9.76 -7.96 27.41
N PRO A 419 9.96 -7.89 28.74
CA PRO A 419 8.91 -7.51 29.69
C PRO A 419 8.27 -6.15 29.37
N GLU A 420 9.07 -5.19 28.91
CA GLU A 420 8.63 -3.85 28.51
C GLU A 420 7.61 -3.89 27.36
N VAL A 421 7.86 -4.73 26.35
CA VAL A 421 6.93 -4.92 25.22
C VAL A 421 5.63 -5.54 25.70
N VAL A 422 5.69 -6.53 26.60
CA VAL A 422 4.49 -7.16 27.17
C VAL A 422 3.65 -6.14 27.95
N LEU A 423 4.27 -5.33 28.80
CA LEU A 423 3.59 -4.28 29.56
C LEU A 423 2.96 -3.25 28.63
N ARG A 424 3.71 -2.78 27.62
CA ARG A 424 3.19 -1.85 26.61
C ARG A 424 2.00 -2.42 25.87
N MET A 425 2.05 -3.68 25.45
CA MET A 425 0.94 -4.34 24.75
C MET A 425 -0.31 -4.47 25.61
N LYS A 426 -0.17 -4.82 26.89
CA LYS A 426 -1.30 -4.86 27.84
C LYS A 426 -1.91 -3.47 28.01
N PHE A 427 -1.06 -2.44 28.11
CA PHE A 427 -1.50 -1.06 28.20
C PHE A 427 -2.25 -0.62 26.93
N ASP A 428 -1.69 -0.88 25.76
CA ASP A 428 -2.27 -0.54 24.45
C ASP A 428 -3.60 -1.30 24.21
N LEU A 429 -3.69 -2.57 24.62
CA LEU A 429 -4.90 -3.39 24.56
C LEU A 429 -6.03 -2.75 25.40
N LEU A 430 -5.75 -2.48 26.68
CA LEU A 430 -6.74 -1.96 27.61
C LEU A 430 -7.21 -0.57 27.20
N THR A 431 -6.28 0.35 26.91
CA THR A 431 -6.62 1.71 26.50
C THR A 431 -7.39 1.75 25.19
N SER A 432 -7.03 0.91 24.20
CA SER A 432 -7.76 0.80 22.93
C SER A 432 -9.16 0.24 23.15
N TYR A 433 -9.30 -0.80 23.97
CA TYR A 433 -10.59 -1.41 24.27
C TYR A 433 -11.52 -0.47 25.02
N ALA A 434 -11.06 0.15 26.11
CA ALA A 434 -11.82 1.12 26.89
C ALA A 434 -12.28 2.30 26.01
N SER A 435 -11.38 2.81 25.17
CA SER A 435 -11.71 3.93 24.27
C SER A 435 -12.71 3.57 23.17
N LEU A 436 -12.80 2.29 22.76
CA LEU A 436 -13.84 1.83 21.86
C LEU A 436 -15.17 1.64 22.60
N GLN A 437 -15.15 1.08 23.82
CA GLN A 437 -16.33 0.91 24.65
C GLN A 437 -17.00 2.24 24.97
N ALA A 438 -16.23 3.30 25.26
CA ALA A 438 -16.75 4.64 25.49
C ALA A 438 -17.52 5.24 24.29
N GLY A 439 -17.25 4.77 23.07
CA GLY A 439 -17.94 5.21 21.85
C GLY A 439 -19.14 4.36 21.44
N LEU A 440 -19.43 3.25 22.14
CA LEU A 440 -20.53 2.35 21.81
C LEU A 440 -21.83 2.75 22.53
N PRO A 441 -23.01 2.39 21.99
CA PRO A 441 -24.28 2.58 22.66
C PRO A 441 -24.34 1.86 24.01
N GLU A 442 -25.01 2.45 24.98
CA GLU A 442 -25.15 1.95 26.35
C GLU A 442 -25.63 0.49 26.47
N SER A 443 -26.45 0.04 25.53
CA SER A 443 -26.95 -1.35 25.49
C SER A 443 -25.86 -2.38 25.23
N THR A 444 -24.77 -1.97 24.58
CA THR A 444 -23.64 -2.85 24.22
C THR A 444 -22.54 -2.84 25.29
N THR A 445 -22.53 -1.82 26.15
CA THR A 445 -21.46 -1.58 27.14
C THR A 445 -21.79 -2.09 28.55
N PHE A 446 -22.90 -2.82 28.73
CA PHE A 446 -23.34 -3.28 30.06
C PHE A 446 -22.28 -4.13 30.78
N GLU A 447 -21.66 -5.10 30.09
CA GLU A 447 -20.60 -5.94 30.67
C GLU A 447 -19.38 -5.10 31.10
N TRP A 448 -19.00 -4.11 30.29
CA TRP A 448 -17.89 -3.22 30.59
C TRP A 448 -18.17 -2.36 31.84
N ARG A 449 -19.37 -1.81 31.95
CA ARG A 449 -19.79 -1.01 33.12
C ARG A 449 -19.85 -1.85 34.40
N ASP A 450 -20.36 -3.07 34.33
CA ASP A 450 -20.38 -3.99 35.48
C ASP A 450 -18.95 -4.27 35.98
N VAL A 451 -18.03 -4.56 35.05
CA VAL A 451 -16.61 -4.80 35.37
C VAL A 451 -15.93 -3.60 36.04
N LEU A 452 -16.27 -2.37 35.61
CA LEU A 452 -15.79 -1.14 36.24
C LEU A 452 -16.37 -0.97 37.65
N GLN A 453 -17.69 -1.12 37.82
CA GLN A 453 -18.38 -0.90 39.11
C GLN A 453 -17.98 -1.91 40.18
N VAL A 454 -17.80 -3.19 39.80
CA VAL A 454 -17.39 -4.26 40.74
C VAL A 454 -15.90 -4.14 41.09
N GLY A 455 -15.15 -3.25 40.45
CA GLY A 455 -13.71 -3.07 40.69
C GLY A 455 -12.85 -4.21 40.14
N ARG A 456 -13.42 -5.07 39.27
CA ARG A 456 -12.68 -6.19 38.66
C ARG A 456 -11.56 -5.70 37.77
N LEU A 457 -11.80 -4.63 37.01
CA LEU A 457 -10.77 -4.04 36.16
C LEU A 457 -9.60 -3.50 36.97
N GLY A 458 -9.87 -2.79 38.07
CA GLY A 458 -8.82 -2.29 38.96
C GLY A 458 -7.94 -3.42 39.49
N LYS A 459 -8.53 -4.54 39.92
CA LYS A 459 -7.78 -5.73 40.34
C LYS A 459 -6.95 -6.34 39.21
N ALA A 460 -7.49 -6.43 37.99
CA ALA A 460 -6.76 -6.93 36.84
C ALA A 460 -5.56 -6.03 36.48
N ILE A 461 -5.73 -4.71 36.56
CA ILE A 461 -4.66 -3.72 36.35
C ILE A 461 -3.56 -3.90 37.41
N GLU A 462 -3.90 -3.97 38.70
CA GLU A 462 -2.92 -4.21 39.77
C GLU A 462 -2.18 -5.54 39.59
N THR A 463 -2.90 -6.59 39.15
CA THR A 463 -2.28 -7.89 38.89
C THR A 463 -1.30 -7.84 37.71
N ALA A 464 -1.66 -7.12 36.65
CA ALA A 464 -0.87 -7.03 35.42
C ALA A 464 0.35 -6.11 35.56
N PHE A 465 0.25 -5.00 36.32
CA PHE A 465 1.27 -3.95 36.37
C PHE A 465 1.90 -3.77 37.77
N GLY A 466 1.25 -4.19 38.85
CA GLY A 466 1.68 -3.93 40.23
C GLY A 466 2.86 -4.78 40.74
N ARG A 467 3.29 -5.80 39.97
CA ARG A 467 4.47 -6.62 40.35
C ARG A 467 5.80 -5.87 40.22
N GLY A 468 5.86 -4.85 39.36
CA GLY A 468 7.05 -4.01 39.20
C GLY A 468 6.94 -2.75 40.06
N LYS A 469 7.64 -2.72 41.20
CA LYS A 469 7.65 -1.54 42.09
C LYS A 469 8.41 -0.34 41.50
N GLU A 470 9.21 -0.55 40.46
CA GLU A 470 10.03 0.47 39.79
C GLU A 470 9.96 0.31 38.26
N GLY A 471 10.16 1.41 37.52
CA GLY A 471 10.21 1.42 36.06
C GLY A 471 8.88 1.62 35.33
N GLU A 472 8.81 1.16 34.07
CA GLU A 472 7.66 1.39 33.17
C GLU A 472 6.35 0.81 33.69
N ALA A 473 6.39 -0.32 34.42
CA ALA A 473 5.20 -0.96 34.97
C ALA A 473 4.43 -0.02 35.92
N ASN A 474 5.15 0.67 36.81
CA ASN A 474 4.57 1.64 37.73
C ASN A 474 4.05 2.89 36.99
N LEU A 475 4.74 3.33 35.93
CA LEU A 475 4.27 4.44 35.09
C LEU A 475 2.94 4.09 34.43
N TYR A 476 2.84 2.92 33.78
CA TYR A 476 1.58 2.48 33.16
C TYR A 476 0.47 2.29 34.19
N LEU A 477 0.78 1.74 35.37
CA LEU A 477 -0.18 1.60 36.47
C LEU A 477 -0.76 2.95 36.88
N GLN A 478 0.08 3.97 37.11
CA GLN A 478 -0.36 5.31 37.49
C GLN A 478 -1.22 5.96 36.40
N ILE A 479 -0.83 5.83 35.13
CA ILE A 479 -1.62 6.35 34.00
C ILE A 479 -2.98 5.67 33.96
N LEU A 480 -3.04 4.34 34.08
CA LEU A 480 -4.29 3.57 34.06
C LEU A 480 -5.19 3.91 35.25
N GLN A 481 -4.65 4.06 36.45
CA GLN A 481 -5.39 4.49 37.63
C GLN A 481 -5.99 5.89 37.46
N ASN A 482 -5.29 6.81 36.80
CA ASN A 482 -5.78 8.15 36.49
C ASN A 482 -6.85 8.16 35.38
N LEU A 483 -6.79 7.20 34.44
CA LEU A 483 -7.77 7.05 33.37
C LEU A 483 -9.04 6.33 33.81
N LEU A 484 -8.95 5.44 34.80
CA LEU A 484 -10.07 4.61 35.26
C LEU A 484 -11.35 5.41 35.60
N PRO A 485 -11.30 6.59 36.25
CA PRO A 485 -12.50 7.40 36.52
C PRO A 485 -13.09 8.08 35.28
N THR A 486 -12.36 8.11 34.16
CA THR A 486 -12.81 8.71 32.90
C THR A 486 -13.48 7.71 31.95
N TRP A 487 -13.40 6.42 32.28
CA TRP A 487 -14.04 5.32 31.56
C TRP A 487 -15.37 4.94 32.21
#